data_AF-A0A3Q3APK6-F1
#
_entry.id   AF-A0A3Q3APK6-F1
#
_cell.length_a   1.000
_cell.length_b   1.000
_cell.length_c   1.000
_cell.angle_alpha   90.00
_cell.angle_beta   90.00
_cell.angle_gamma   90.00
#
_symmetry.space_group_name_H-M   'P 1'
#
loop_
_entity.id
_entity.type
_entity.pdbx_description
1 polymer ?
#
loop_
_entity_poly.entity_id
_entity_poly.type
_entity_poly.pdbx_seq_one_letter_code
_entity_poly.pdbx_strand_id
1 'polypeptide(L)'
;LDKLSNYSLTLPQSTTVDKNTLDTPITTEEMTQAIRSMQNGKFVSKLVPFLRLFQKIMLDKNLPPTTTLAVKLVLMKKDKNLLDCGSYHPISLLCCD
;
A
#
# COMPACT_ATOMS: atom_id res chain seq x y z
N LEU A 1 20.73 -30.62 -4.06
CA LEU A 1 19.90 -29.78 -3.19
C LEU A 1 20.77 -28.62 -2.70
N ASP A 2 21.55 -27.98 -3.59
CA ASP A 2 22.82 -27.33 -3.21
C ASP A 2 23.19 -26.10 -4.06
N LYS A 3 22.30 -25.10 -4.15
CA LYS A 3 22.67 -23.80 -4.77
C LYS A 3 22.17 -22.55 -4.05
N LEU A 4 21.67 -22.67 -2.81
CA LEU A 4 21.16 -21.53 -2.04
C LEU A 4 22.03 -21.12 -0.83
N SER A 5 23.21 -21.72 -0.63
CA SER A 5 24.05 -21.45 0.56
C SER A 5 24.87 -20.16 0.52
N ASN A 6 24.90 -19.41 -0.60
CA ASN A 6 25.88 -18.33 -0.80
C ASN A 6 25.34 -16.88 -0.69
N TYR A 7 24.06 -16.69 -0.36
CA TYR A 7 23.56 -15.36 -0.01
C TYR A 7 23.40 -15.25 1.50
N SER A 8 24.49 -14.86 2.18
CA SER A 8 24.37 -14.33 3.54
C SER A 8 23.66 -12.98 3.45
N LEU A 9 22.32 -13.01 3.45
CA LEU A 9 21.48 -11.83 3.56
C LEU A 9 21.64 -11.28 4.99
N THR A 10 22.57 -10.35 5.17
CA THR A 10 22.66 -9.55 6.39
C THR A 10 21.42 -8.67 6.44
N LEU A 11 20.36 -9.15 7.09
CA LEU A 11 19.17 -8.35 7.32
C LEU A 11 19.57 -7.18 8.21
N PRO A 12 19.19 -5.93 7.87
CA PRO A 12 19.44 -4.80 8.74
C PRO A 12 18.75 -5.07 10.08
N GLN A 13 19.55 -5.20 11.15
CA GLN A 13 19.01 -5.32 12.49
C GLN A 13 18.52 -3.95 12.92
N SER A 14 17.20 -3.82 13.08
CA SER A 14 16.56 -2.62 13.61
C SER A 14 17.14 -2.32 15.00
N THR A 15 17.75 -1.14 15.14
CA THR A 15 18.24 -0.64 16.43
C THR A 15 17.05 -0.30 17.33
N THR A 16 17.27 -0.24 18.65
CA THR A 16 16.23 0.18 19.60
C THR A 16 15.70 1.59 19.31
N VAL A 17 16.51 2.44 18.68
CA VAL A 17 16.13 3.78 18.22
C VAL A 17 15.15 3.71 17.05
N ASP A 18 15.36 2.81 16.09
CA ASP A 18 14.46 2.65 14.94
C ASP A 18 13.06 2.22 15.38
N LYS A 19 12.96 1.33 16.39
CA LYS A 19 11.68 0.90 16.94
C LYS A 19 10.89 2.05 17.54
N ASN A 20 11.54 2.84 18.40
CA ASN A 20 10.89 3.99 19.03
C ASN A 20 10.49 5.06 18.02
N THR A 21 11.23 5.16 16.91
CA THR A 21 10.92 6.11 15.83
C THR A 21 9.74 5.64 14.98
N LEU A 22 9.64 4.34 14.69
CA LEU A 22 8.51 3.77 13.93
C LEU A 22 7.18 3.85 14.66
N ASP A 23 7.20 3.83 15.99
CA ASP A 23 5.99 3.94 16.82
C ASP A 23 5.48 5.40 16.93
N THR A 24 6.22 6.38 16.40
CA THR A 24 5.76 7.77 16.40
C THR A 24 4.72 8.03 15.30
N PRO A 25 3.72 8.88 15.55
CA PRO A 25 2.77 9.27 14.52
C PRO A 25 3.47 9.99 13.38
N ILE A 26 3.14 9.62 12.14
CA ILE A 26 3.67 10.31 10.95
C ILE A 26 3.31 11.80 11.01
N THR A 27 4.33 12.64 10.93
CA THR A 27 4.18 14.10 11.01
C THR A 27 3.81 14.70 9.65
N THR A 28 3.17 15.87 9.68
CA THR A 28 2.85 16.64 8.45
C THR A 28 4.11 17.07 7.71
N GLU A 29 5.22 17.25 8.42
CA GLU A 29 6.50 17.67 7.86
C GLU A 29 7.15 16.53 7.06
N GLU A 30 7.22 15.32 7.64
CA GLU A 30 7.72 14.11 6.97
C GLU A 30 6.91 13.82 5.70
N MET A 31 5.59 13.97 5.79
CA MET A 31 4.71 13.80 4.63
C MET A 31 4.97 14.87 3.57
N THR A 32 5.11 16.13 3.97
CA THR A 32 5.38 17.22 3.03
C THR A 32 6.72 17.02 2.34
N GLN A 33 7.74 16.56 3.07
CA GLN A 33 9.04 16.22 2.49
C GLN A 33 8.95 15.01 1.55
N ALA A 34 8.27 13.94 1.96
CA ALA A 34 8.05 12.76 1.13
C ALA A 34 7.31 13.14 -0.17
N ILE A 35 6.24 13.93 -0.06
CA ILE A 35 5.47 14.42 -1.20
C ILE A 35 6.33 15.30 -2.12
N ARG A 36 7.14 16.21 -1.57
CA ARG A 36 8.08 17.05 -2.36
C ARG A 36 9.15 16.21 -3.06
N SER A 37 9.55 15.08 -2.47
CA SER A 37 10.50 14.15 -3.09
C SER A 37 9.89 13.35 -4.26
N MET A 38 8.55 13.29 -4.37
CA MET A 38 7.89 12.63 -5.48
C MET A 38 7.96 13.51 -6.73
N GLN A 39 8.51 12.96 -7.81
CA GLN A 39 8.80 13.66 -9.07
C GLN A 39 7.57 14.24 -9.80
N ASN A 40 6.34 13.92 -9.35
CA ASN A 40 5.09 14.39 -9.92
C ASN A 40 4.17 15.00 -8.84
N GLY A 41 4.27 16.31 -8.62
CA GLY A 41 3.44 17.08 -7.67
C GLY A 41 1.94 17.13 -7.96
N LYS A 42 1.42 16.34 -8.91
CA LYS A 42 -0.02 16.24 -9.22
C LYS A 42 -0.79 15.38 -8.22
N PHE A 43 -0.10 14.64 -7.35
CA PHE A 43 -0.72 13.71 -6.40
C PHE A 43 -1.02 14.34 -5.02
N VAL A 44 -0.45 15.51 -4.72
CA VAL A 44 -0.53 16.14 -3.39
C VAL A 44 -1.97 16.47 -3.00
N SER A 45 -2.70 17.14 -3.88
CA SER A 45 -4.07 17.58 -3.62
C SER A 45 -5.04 16.40 -3.43
N LYS A 46 -4.74 15.25 -4.04
CA LYS A 46 -5.52 14.01 -3.89
C LYS A 46 -5.15 13.25 -2.62
N LEU A 47 -4.00 13.50 -2.02
CA LEU A 47 -3.54 12.81 -0.82
C LEU A 47 -4.15 13.39 0.47
N VAL A 48 -4.48 14.69 0.49
CA VAL A 48 -4.96 15.40 1.69
C VAL A 48 -6.13 14.70 2.40
N PRO A 49 -7.18 14.19 1.73
CA PRO A 49 -8.25 13.45 2.40
C PRO A 49 -7.77 12.15 3.06
N PHE A 50 -6.86 11.42 2.39
CA PHE A 50 -6.26 10.19 2.92
C PHE A 50 -5.37 10.45 4.14
N LEU A 51 -4.73 11.63 4.23
CA LEU A 51 -3.94 12.00 5.40
C LEU A 51 -4.79 12.12 6.66
N ARG A 52 -5.94 12.79 6.56
CA ARG A 52 -6.87 12.93 7.69
C ARG A 52 -7.44 11.58 8.09
N LEU A 53 -7.77 10.74 7.10
CA LEU A 53 -8.25 9.39 7.35
C LEU A 53 -7.18 8.55 8.06
N PHE A 54 -5.93 8.61 7.61
CA PHE A 54 -4.81 7.89 8.23
C PHE A 54 -4.58 8.32 9.69
N GLN A 55 -4.56 9.62 9.96
CA GLN A 55 -4.43 10.15 11.32
C GLN A 55 -5.57 9.69 12.22
N LYS A 56 -6.81 9.72 11.72
CA LYS A 56 -7.99 9.24 12.43
C LYS A 56 -7.87 7.74 12.74
N ILE A 57 -7.47 6.93 11.77
CA ILE A 57 -7.29 5.48 11.95
C ILE A 57 -6.21 5.20 13.00
N MET A 58 -5.10 5.92 12.98
CA MET A 58 -4.02 5.73 13.95
C MET A 58 -4.44 6.11 15.38
N LEU A 59 -5.30 7.12 15.52
CA LEU A 59 -5.88 7.52 16.81
C LEU A 59 -6.94 6.52 17.31
N ASP A 60 -7.92 6.22 16.47
CA ASP A 60 -9.10 5.41 16.81
C ASP A 60 -8.78 3.90 16.79
N LYS A 61 -7.62 3.52 16.23
CA LYS A 61 -7.16 2.14 15.97
C LYS A 61 -8.18 1.29 15.21
N ASN A 62 -9.05 1.95 14.44
CA ASN A 62 -10.15 1.34 13.72
C ASN A 62 -10.19 1.84 12.28
N LEU A 63 -10.28 0.89 11.35
CA LEU A 63 -10.46 1.19 9.92
C LEU A 63 -11.95 1.40 9.62
N PRO A 64 -12.31 2.31 8.69
CA PRO A 64 -13.67 2.38 8.19
C PRO A 64 -14.09 1.02 7.61
N PRO A 65 -15.34 0.56 7.82
CA PRO A 65 -15.81 -0.72 7.29
C PRO A 65 -15.59 -0.86 5.78
N THR A 66 -15.70 0.24 5.02
CA THR A 66 -15.48 0.29 3.57
C THR A 66 -14.05 -0.07 3.15
N THR A 67 -13.05 0.25 3.96
CA THR A 67 -11.64 -0.10 3.69
C THR A 67 -11.33 -1.59 3.90
N THR A 68 -12.25 -2.35 4.49
CA THR A 68 -12.17 -3.81 4.60
C THR A 68 -12.80 -4.51 3.38
N LEU A 69 -13.49 -3.74 2.53
CA LEU A 69 -14.15 -4.25 1.34
C LEU A 69 -13.22 -4.14 0.13
N ALA A 70 -13.24 -5.19 -0.71
CA ALA A 70 -12.57 -5.19 -2.00
C ALA A 70 -13.56 -5.63 -3.08
N VAL A 71 -13.64 -4.86 -4.17
CA VAL A 71 -14.42 -5.24 -5.33
C VAL A 71 -13.57 -6.16 -6.20
N LYS A 72 -14.05 -7.39 -6.41
CA LYS A 72 -13.44 -8.34 -7.33
C LYS A 72 -14.11 -8.22 -8.69
N LEU A 73 -13.33 -7.80 -9.67
CA LEU A 73 -13.73 -7.71 -11.08
C LEU A 73 -12.97 -8.75 -11.88
N VAL A 74 -13.58 -9.18 -12.97
CA VAL A 74 -12.99 -10.16 -13.88
C VAL A 74 -13.09 -9.55 -15.28
N LEU A 75 -11.96 -9.12 -15.84
CA LEU A 75 -11.93 -8.51 -17.16
C LEU A 75 -11.61 -9.54 -18.24
N MET A 76 -12.39 -9.56 -19.30
CA MET A 76 -12.16 -10.47 -20.43
C MET A 76 -10.94 -10.04 -21.25
N LYS A 77 -10.09 -11.01 -21.59
CA LYS A 77 -9.01 -10.86 -22.58
C LYS A 77 -9.63 -10.71 -23.96
N LYS A 78 -9.07 -9.81 -24.77
CA LYS A 78 -9.49 -9.65 -26.16
C LYS A 78 -9.29 -10.96 -26.94
N ASP A 79 -10.29 -11.32 -27.75
CA ASP A 79 -10.25 -12.46 -28.68
C ASP A 79 -10.03 -13.83 -27.99
N LYS A 80 -10.53 -14.00 -26.75
CA LYS A 80 -10.47 -15.27 -26.01
C LYS A 80 -11.86 -15.89 -25.78
N ASN A 81 -11.89 -17.19 -25.47
CA ASN A 81 -13.12 -17.96 -25.28
C ASN A 81 -13.80 -17.61 -23.95
N LEU A 82 -15.09 -17.27 -24.00
CA LEU A 82 -15.91 -16.91 -22.83
C LEU A 82 -16.08 -18.04 -21.80
N LEU A 83 -15.99 -19.30 -22.21
CA LEU A 83 -16.19 -20.44 -21.33
C LEU A 83 -14.90 -20.91 -20.63
N ASP A 84 -13.75 -20.33 -21.01
CA ASP A 84 -12.46 -20.65 -20.40
C ASP A 84 -12.10 -19.62 -19.32
N CYS A 85 -11.85 -20.10 -18.10
CA CYS A 85 -11.45 -19.26 -16.97
C CYS A 85 -10.12 -18.53 -17.23
N GLY A 86 -9.20 -19.12 -18.01
CA GLY A 86 -7.92 -18.51 -18.40
C GLY A 86 -8.05 -17.29 -19.31
N SER A 87 -9.23 -17.10 -19.91
CA SER A 87 -9.57 -15.96 -20.77
C SER A 87 -9.80 -14.66 -20.00
N TYR A 88 -9.71 -14.68 -18.68
CA TYR A 88 -9.99 -13.51 -17.87
C TYR A 88 -8.76 -13.03 -17.06
N HIS A 89 -8.76 -11.74 -16.75
CA HIS A 89 -7.83 -11.10 -15.83
C HIS A 89 -8.58 -10.77 -14.53
N PRO A 90 -8.21 -11.39 -13.39
CA PRO A 90 -8.77 -10.99 -12.11
C PRO A 90 -8.20 -9.63 -11.70
N ILE A 91 -9.07 -8.73 -11.26
CA ILE A 91 -8.71 -7.43 -10.68
C ILE A 91 -9.37 -7.34 -9.31
N SER A 92 -8.57 -7.01 -8.30
CA SER A 92 -9.08 -6.65 -6.98
C SER A 92 -8.87 -5.15 -6.79
N LEU A 93 -9.97 -4.40 -6.69
CA LEU A 93 -9.95 -2.98 -6.37
C LEU A 93 -10.22 -2.82 -4.88
N LEU A 94 -9.33 -2.12 -4.19
CA LEU A 94 -9.59 -1.69 -2.82
C LEU A 94 -10.63 -0.56 -2.86
N CYS A 95 -11.67 -0.68 -2.03
CA CYS A 95 -12.63 0.41 -1.84
C CYS A 95 -11.96 1.53 -1.03
N CYS A 96 -11.52 2.56 -1.74
CA CYS A 96 -11.12 3.83 -1.14
C CYS A 96 -12.27 4.82 -1.33
N ASP A 97 -12.86 5.30 -0.22
CA ASP A 97 -13.84 6.40 -0.22
C ASP A 97 -13.16 7.75 -0.52
#